data_AF-A0A381YID6-F1
#
_entry.id   AF-A0A381YID6-F1
#
_cell.length_a   1.000
_cell.length_b   1.000
_cell.length_c   1.000
_cell.angle_alpha   90.00
_cell.angle_beta   90.00
_cell.angle_gamma   90.00
#
_symmetry.space_group_name_H-M   'P 1'
#
loop_
_entity.id
_entity.type
_entity.pdbx_description
1 polymer ?
#
loop_
_entity_poly.entity_id
_entity_poly.type
_entity_poly.pdbx_seq_one_letter_code
_entity_poly.pdbx_strand_id
1 'polypeptide(L)'
;MKHISKIIILALPLILTAQSSIVGKSRVEDRARWEGLRERMEAAVERGEITREQADKRYAGLRARLAGTRTERRDPIMENHYEKLGISDLGLIKNGLLDQGIPASQLDAVLGGMLRLVHAAKTDGENFKMNPRIEIYFKDRLGLTDAQTEYVMGYSRRIAARDQ
;
A
#
# COMPACT_ATOMS: atom_id res chain seq x y z
N MET A 1 42.02 -31.65 -49.81
CA MET A 1 42.03 -32.77 -48.85
C MET A 1 42.36 -32.23 -47.48
N LYS A 2 41.49 -32.51 -46.47
CA LYS A 2 41.73 -32.43 -45.01
C LYS A 2 41.93 -31.02 -44.42
N HIS A 3 41.43 -30.61 -43.26
CA HIS A 3 40.38 -31.04 -42.33
C HIS A 3 40.33 -29.93 -41.23
N ILE A 4 39.12 -29.52 -40.81
CA ILE A 4 38.69 -29.31 -39.39
C ILE A 4 39.60 -28.36 -38.56
N SER A 5 39.18 -27.16 -38.13
CA SER A 5 38.25 -26.98 -36.99
C SER A 5 37.86 -25.50 -36.82
N LYS A 6 36.56 -25.22 -36.77
CA LYS A 6 35.99 -23.95 -36.30
C LYS A 6 35.97 -23.99 -34.77
N ILE A 7 36.83 -23.25 -34.08
CA ILE A 7 36.70 -23.04 -32.63
C ILE A 7 35.72 -21.90 -32.43
N ILE A 8 34.44 -22.27 -32.33
CA ILE A 8 33.38 -21.41 -31.82
C ILE A 8 33.57 -21.36 -30.30
N ILE A 9 34.12 -20.27 -29.78
CA ILE A 9 34.12 -19.98 -28.34
C ILE A 9 32.69 -19.54 -27.99
N LEU A 10 31.84 -20.52 -27.69
CA LEU A 10 30.53 -20.31 -27.08
C LEU A 10 30.74 -20.22 -25.56
N ALA A 11 31.12 -19.03 -25.07
CA ALA A 11 31.07 -18.77 -23.63
C ALA A 11 29.61 -18.57 -23.23
N LEU A 12 29.07 -19.55 -22.49
CA LEU A 12 27.73 -19.59 -21.91
C LEU A 12 27.33 -18.25 -21.24
N PRO A 13 26.15 -17.67 -21.53
CA PRO A 13 25.44 -16.86 -20.56
C PRO A 13 24.44 -17.77 -19.83
N LEU A 14 24.90 -18.56 -18.87
CA LEU A 14 24.01 -19.40 -18.04
C LEU A 14 24.13 -19.05 -16.57
N ILE A 15 23.85 -17.78 -16.23
CA ILE A 15 23.55 -17.39 -14.85
C ILE A 15 22.45 -16.33 -14.90
N LEU A 16 21.19 -16.73 -15.06
CA LEU A 16 20.07 -15.81 -14.83
C LEU A 16 18.79 -16.46 -14.25
N THR A 17 18.89 -17.64 -13.64
CA THR A 17 17.72 -18.31 -13.03
C THR A 17 17.80 -18.49 -11.52
N ALA A 18 18.89 -18.11 -10.86
CA ALA A 18 19.04 -18.24 -9.40
C ALA A 18 18.56 -17.02 -8.60
N GLN A 19 18.43 -15.83 -9.21
CA GLN A 19 17.99 -14.63 -8.48
C GLN A 19 16.48 -14.59 -8.21
N SER A 20 15.66 -15.19 -9.08
CA SER A 20 14.19 -15.14 -8.97
C SER A 20 13.64 -15.95 -7.79
N SER A 21 14.25 -17.09 -7.45
CA SER A 21 13.82 -17.95 -6.34
C SER A 21 14.16 -17.36 -4.97
N ILE A 22 15.31 -16.69 -4.85
CA ILE A 22 15.75 -16.02 -3.61
C ILE A 22 14.84 -14.81 -3.30
N VAL A 23 14.54 -13.99 -4.32
CA VAL A 23 13.62 -12.84 -4.19
C VAL A 23 12.19 -13.31 -3.89
N GLY A 24 11.76 -14.44 -4.47
CA GLY A 24 10.46 -15.04 -4.17
C GLY A 24 10.36 -15.49 -2.71
N LYS A 25 11.39 -16.16 -2.20
CA LYS A 25 11.42 -16.68 -0.82
C LYS A 25 11.43 -15.57 0.24
N SER A 26 12.23 -14.50 0.02
CA SER A 26 12.27 -13.37 0.97
C SER A 26 10.93 -12.64 1.04
N ARG A 27 10.25 -12.43 -0.09
CA ARG A 27 8.92 -11.77 -0.14
C ARG A 27 7.84 -12.56 0.60
N VAL A 28 7.89 -13.90 0.53
CA VAL A 28 6.94 -14.77 1.25
C VAL A 28 7.18 -14.69 2.76
N GLU A 29 8.43 -14.72 3.20
CA GLU A 29 8.79 -14.56 4.61
C GLU A 29 8.42 -13.18 5.17
N ASP A 30 8.64 -12.11 4.39
CA ASP A 30 8.27 -10.75 4.77
C ASP A 30 6.76 -10.61 4.95
N ARG A 31 5.97 -11.24 4.07
CA ARG A 31 4.51 -11.27 4.15
C ARG A 31 4.03 -12.03 5.40
N ALA A 32 4.59 -13.19 5.69
CA ALA A 32 4.21 -13.96 6.87
C ALA A 32 4.54 -13.20 8.18
N ARG A 33 5.69 -12.53 8.23
CA ARG A 33 6.06 -11.66 9.36
C ARG A 33 5.10 -10.47 9.49
N TRP A 34 4.67 -9.91 8.36
CA TRP A 34 3.70 -8.81 8.32
C TRP A 34 2.33 -9.21 8.86
N GLU A 35 1.77 -10.31 8.34
CA GLU A 35 0.46 -10.82 8.75
C GLU A 35 0.44 -11.20 10.23
N GLY A 36 1.49 -11.87 10.71
CA GLY A 36 1.61 -12.23 12.12
C GLY A 36 1.76 -11.02 13.05
N LEU A 37 2.39 -9.93 12.61
CA LEU A 37 2.41 -8.68 13.39
C LEU A 37 1.02 -8.03 13.39
N ARG A 38 0.38 -7.91 12.23
CA ARG A 38 -0.94 -7.29 12.07
C ARG A 38 -1.96 -7.96 12.99
N GLU A 39 -2.07 -9.28 12.94
CA GLU A 39 -3.03 -10.03 13.77
C GLU A 39 -2.85 -9.73 15.26
N ARG A 40 -1.61 -9.75 15.75
CA ARG A 40 -1.31 -9.48 17.17
C ARG A 40 -1.64 -8.05 17.57
N MET A 41 -1.36 -7.08 16.70
CA MET A 41 -1.58 -5.67 16.99
C MET A 41 -3.07 -5.32 16.95
N GLU A 42 -3.80 -5.77 15.94
CA GLU A 42 -5.26 -5.52 15.86
C GLU A 42 -5.97 -6.16 17.05
N ALA A 43 -5.60 -7.39 17.44
CA ALA A 43 -6.19 -8.03 18.61
C ALA A 43 -5.85 -7.29 19.92
N ALA A 44 -4.65 -6.71 20.05
CA ALA A 44 -4.28 -5.91 21.22
C ALA A 44 -4.99 -4.54 21.24
N VAL A 45 -5.26 -3.93 20.07
CA VAL A 45 -6.08 -2.72 19.95
C VAL A 45 -7.52 -3.02 20.33
N GLU A 46 -8.09 -4.12 19.85
CA GLU A 46 -9.46 -4.55 20.15
C GLU A 46 -9.66 -4.83 21.65
N ARG A 47 -8.66 -5.45 22.30
CA ARG A 47 -8.65 -5.64 23.76
C ARG A 47 -8.35 -4.36 24.55
N GLY A 48 -8.04 -3.26 23.89
CA GLY A 48 -7.68 -1.98 24.54
C GLY A 48 -6.32 -1.99 25.24
N GLU A 49 -5.48 -2.99 24.98
CA GLU A 49 -4.14 -3.13 25.58
C GLU A 49 -3.15 -2.12 25.00
N ILE A 50 -3.37 -1.73 23.74
CA ILE A 50 -2.59 -0.69 23.06
C ILE A 50 -3.51 0.28 22.34
N THR A 51 -3.06 1.52 22.19
CA THR A 51 -3.77 2.49 21.36
C THR A 51 -3.52 2.21 19.88
N ARG A 52 -4.42 2.70 19.00
CA ARG A 52 -4.22 2.62 17.55
C ARG A 52 -2.88 3.21 17.12
N GLU A 53 -2.50 4.34 17.71
CA GLU A 53 -1.22 5.02 17.43
C GLU A 53 -0.01 4.16 17.83
N GLN A 54 -0.11 3.39 18.92
CA GLN A 54 0.95 2.47 19.33
C GLN A 54 1.09 1.28 18.38
N ALA A 55 -0.04 0.76 17.87
CA ALA A 55 -0.02 -0.25 16.80
C ALA A 55 0.64 0.31 15.53
N ASP A 56 0.28 1.54 15.13
CA ASP A 56 0.82 2.20 13.94
C ASP A 56 2.34 2.43 14.04
N LYS A 57 2.85 2.79 15.23
CA LYS A 57 4.31 2.86 15.47
C LYS A 57 5.01 1.51 15.31
N ARG A 58 4.39 0.42 15.77
CA ARG A 58 4.95 -0.94 15.64
C ARG A 58 4.95 -1.40 14.18
N TYR A 59 3.91 -1.06 13.43
CA TYR A 59 3.85 -1.24 11.99
C TYR A 59 4.98 -0.50 11.27
N ALA A 60 5.20 0.77 11.61
CA ALA A 60 6.29 1.57 11.04
C ALA A 60 7.67 0.94 11.32
N GLY A 61 7.90 0.42 12.53
CA GLY A 61 9.16 -0.24 12.89
C GLY A 61 9.44 -1.52 12.10
N LEU A 62 8.43 -2.36 11.88
CA LEU A 62 8.59 -3.55 11.03
C LEU A 62 8.80 -3.16 9.56
N ARG A 63 8.07 -2.15 9.06
CA ARG A 63 8.26 -1.65 7.69
C ARG A 63 9.66 -1.13 7.45
N ALA A 64 10.24 -0.36 8.38
CA ALA A 64 11.60 0.14 8.26
C ALA A 64 12.62 -1.01 8.10
N ARG A 65 12.38 -2.13 8.78
CA ARG A 65 13.22 -3.33 8.72
C ARG A 65 13.01 -4.15 7.44
N LEU A 66 11.76 -4.32 7.00
CA LEU A 66 11.42 -5.11 5.80
C LEU A 66 11.72 -4.37 4.50
N ALA A 67 11.55 -3.05 4.50
CA ALA A 67 11.68 -2.25 3.30
C ALA A 67 13.14 -1.88 2.98
N GLY A 68 14.06 -1.95 3.95
CA GLY A 68 15.43 -1.47 3.76
C GLY A 68 15.42 -0.04 3.22
N THR A 69 14.95 0.92 4.02
CA THR A 69 14.78 2.33 3.58
C THR A 69 14.13 2.43 2.20
N ARG A 70 12.91 1.88 2.01
CA ARG A 70 12.09 2.35 0.88
C ARG A 70 11.70 3.78 1.21
N THR A 71 12.45 4.71 0.64
CA THR A 71 11.99 6.07 0.43
C THR A 71 10.75 5.95 -0.44
N GLU A 72 9.59 5.85 0.21
CA GLU A 72 8.31 6.00 -0.45
C GLU A 72 8.40 7.29 -1.27
N ARG A 73 8.13 7.20 -2.57
CA ARG A 73 8.21 8.38 -3.44
C ARG A 73 7.32 9.46 -2.81
N ARG A 74 7.96 10.51 -2.32
CA ARG A 74 7.27 11.69 -1.83
C ARG A 74 6.72 12.42 -3.04
N ASP A 75 5.41 12.59 -3.05
CA ASP A 75 4.72 13.45 -4.02
C ASP A 75 4.29 14.69 -3.24
N PRO A 76 5.04 15.81 -3.35
CA PRO A 76 4.75 17.02 -2.59
C PRO A 76 3.38 17.60 -2.87
N ILE A 77 2.85 17.38 -4.08
CA ILE A 77 1.51 17.86 -4.46
C ILE A 77 0.47 17.06 -3.69
N MET A 78 0.60 15.73 -3.69
CA MET A 78 -0.29 14.85 -2.93
C MET A 78 -0.20 15.14 -1.43
N GLU A 79 1.01 15.27 -0.87
CA GLU A 79 1.23 15.59 0.55
C GLU A 79 0.49 16.90 0.93
N ASN A 80 0.67 17.97 0.16
CA ASN A 80 -0.02 19.24 0.39
C ASN A 80 -1.56 19.14 0.33
N HIS A 81 -2.12 18.27 -0.54
CA HIS A 81 -3.57 18.04 -0.55
C HIS A 81 -4.06 17.42 0.77
N TYR A 82 -3.30 16.50 1.34
CA TYR A 82 -3.65 15.83 2.60
C TYR A 82 -3.35 16.69 3.83
N GLU A 83 -2.29 17.51 3.79
CA GLU A 83 -2.00 18.49 4.84
C GLU A 83 -3.15 19.49 5.01
N LYS A 84 -3.72 19.98 3.90
CA LYS A 84 -4.92 20.83 3.91
C LYS A 84 -6.18 20.15 4.48
N LEU A 85 -6.15 18.83 4.62
CA LEU A 85 -7.20 18.03 5.25
C LEU A 85 -6.83 17.60 6.68
N GLY A 86 -5.80 18.22 7.27
CA GLY A 86 -5.34 17.93 8.63
C GLY A 86 -4.47 16.69 8.77
N ILE A 87 -3.96 16.13 7.66
CA ILE A 87 -3.09 14.94 7.68
C ILE A 87 -1.66 15.35 7.34
N SER A 88 -0.83 15.48 8.37
CA SER A 88 0.59 15.84 8.25
C SER A 88 1.50 14.66 7.88
N ASP A 89 1.11 13.43 8.21
CA ASP A 89 1.87 12.22 7.87
C ASP A 89 1.07 11.35 6.88
N LEU A 90 1.28 11.62 5.59
CA LEU A 90 0.69 10.83 4.51
C LEU A 90 1.16 9.36 4.52
N GLY A 91 2.35 9.11 5.11
CA GLY A 91 2.89 7.77 5.26
C GLY A 91 1.93 6.88 6.03
N LEU A 92 1.23 7.39 7.06
CA LEU A 92 0.24 6.63 7.82
C LEU A 92 -0.91 6.10 6.95
N ILE A 93 -1.38 6.90 5.99
CA ILE A 93 -2.44 6.49 5.06
C ILE A 93 -1.91 5.42 4.11
N LYS A 94 -0.79 5.71 3.44
CA LYS A 94 -0.18 4.80 2.45
C LYS A 94 0.10 3.42 3.05
N ASN A 95 0.58 3.43 4.28
CA ASN A 95 0.76 2.26 5.11
C ASN A 95 -0.53 1.47 5.35
N GLY A 96 -1.61 2.12 5.79
CA GLY A 96 -2.89 1.45 5.96
C GLY A 96 -3.42 0.80 4.68
N LEU A 97 -3.17 1.43 3.52
CA LEU A 97 -3.50 0.86 2.20
C LEU A 97 -2.68 -0.39 1.88
N LEU A 98 -1.36 -0.34 2.10
CA LEU A 98 -0.48 -1.51 1.96
C LEU A 98 -0.92 -2.67 2.86
N ASP A 99 -1.37 -2.36 4.07
CA ASP A 99 -1.84 -3.36 5.03
C ASP A 99 -3.11 -4.06 4.54
N GLN A 100 -3.96 -3.37 3.78
CA GLN A 100 -5.11 -3.97 3.08
C GLN A 100 -4.73 -4.73 1.80
N GLY A 101 -3.44 -4.91 1.53
CA GLY A 101 -2.95 -5.61 0.35
C GLY A 101 -3.05 -4.79 -0.94
N ILE A 102 -3.24 -3.47 -0.85
CA ILE A 102 -3.17 -2.59 -2.02
C ILE A 102 -1.69 -2.45 -2.39
N PRO A 103 -1.28 -2.72 -3.64
CA PRO A 103 0.12 -2.68 -4.02
C PRO A 103 0.68 -1.25 -4.03
N ALA A 104 1.97 -1.11 -3.70
CA ALA A 104 2.66 0.18 -3.65
C ALA A 104 2.54 1.01 -4.94
N SER A 105 2.48 0.35 -6.10
CA SER A 105 2.31 0.99 -7.41
C SER A 105 0.94 1.66 -7.60
N GLN A 106 -0.07 1.32 -6.79
CA GLN A 106 -1.41 1.87 -6.87
C GLN A 106 -1.68 2.96 -5.82
N LEU A 107 -0.76 3.19 -4.87
CA LEU A 107 -1.00 4.09 -3.74
C LEU A 107 -1.39 5.50 -4.19
N ASP A 108 -0.63 6.12 -5.09
CA ASP A 108 -0.93 7.49 -5.53
C ASP A 108 -2.28 7.60 -6.25
N ALA A 109 -2.66 6.58 -7.03
CA ALA A 109 -3.95 6.53 -7.71
C ALA A 109 -5.12 6.34 -6.73
N VAL A 110 -4.92 5.51 -5.70
CA VAL A 110 -5.89 5.32 -4.63
C VAL A 110 -6.03 6.60 -3.80
N LEU A 111 -4.93 7.25 -3.43
CA LEU A 111 -4.92 8.53 -2.72
C LEU A 111 -5.65 9.62 -3.51
N GLY A 112 -5.44 9.71 -4.83
CA GLY A 112 -6.18 10.64 -5.68
C GLY A 112 -7.69 10.32 -5.78
N GLY A 113 -8.07 9.04 -5.67
CA GLY A 113 -9.47 8.62 -5.52
C GLY A 113 -10.04 9.00 -4.16
N MET A 114 -9.27 8.80 -3.09
CA MET A 114 -9.64 9.15 -1.72
C MET A 114 -9.92 10.64 -1.57
N LEU A 115 -9.14 11.52 -2.21
CA LEU A 115 -9.42 12.95 -2.22
C LEU A 115 -10.82 13.25 -2.75
N ARG A 116 -11.25 12.59 -3.83
CA ARG A 116 -12.61 12.76 -4.39
C ARG A 116 -13.69 12.32 -3.41
N LEU A 117 -13.47 11.20 -2.72
CA LEU A 117 -14.37 10.72 -1.67
C LEU A 117 -14.44 11.67 -0.48
N VAL A 118 -13.31 12.24 -0.05
CA VAL A 118 -13.27 13.21 1.06
C VAL A 118 -14.08 14.46 0.72
N HIS A 119 -13.90 15.01 -0.47
CA HIS A 119 -14.66 16.20 -0.90
C HIS A 119 -16.16 15.90 -0.96
N ALA A 120 -16.54 14.77 -1.57
CA ALA A 120 -17.95 14.37 -1.63
C ALA A 120 -18.54 14.15 -0.22
N ALA A 121 -17.79 13.50 0.69
CA ALA A 121 -18.22 13.29 2.06
C ALA A 121 -18.35 14.59 2.86
N LYS A 122 -17.47 15.59 2.62
CA LYS A 122 -17.62 16.92 3.21
C LYS A 122 -18.86 17.64 2.71
N THR A 123 -19.23 17.46 1.44
CA THR A 123 -20.42 18.08 0.85
C THR A 123 -21.71 17.42 1.33
N ASP A 124 -21.75 16.09 1.36
CA ASP A 124 -22.98 15.33 1.62
C ASP A 124 -23.19 14.99 3.11
N GLY A 125 -22.16 15.15 3.95
CA GLY A 125 -22.20 14.90 5.39
C GLY A 125 -22.63 13.46 5.73
N GLU A 126 -23.62 13.33 6.61
CA GLU A 126 -24.13 12.01 7.05
C GLU A 126 -24.80 11.22 5.93
N ASN A 127 -25.34 11.91 4.92
CA ASN A 127 -26.01 11.29 3.77
C ASN A 127 -25.05 10.80 2.70
N PHE A 128 -23.74 10.99 2.90
CA PHE A 128 -22.73 10.62 1.92
C PHE A 128 -22.80 9.13 1.57
N LYS A 129 -22.93 8.88 0.27
CA LYS A 129 -22.80 7.56 -0.36
C LYS A 129 -21.85 7.67 -1.53
N MET A 130 -21.01 6.65 -1.69
CA MET A 130 -20.09 6.59 -2.81
C MET A 130 -20.87 6.51 -4.12
N ASN A 131 -20.62 7.46 -5.03
CA ASN A 131 -21.24 7.47 -6.35
C ASN A 131 -20.72 6.27 -7.19
N PRO A 132 -21.58 5.63 -8.01
CA PRO A 132 -21.20 4.51 -8.88
C PRO A 132 -19.94 4.76 -9.73
N ARG A 133 -19.70 5.99 -10.19
CA ARG A 133 -18.52 6.35 -10.99
C ARG A 133 -17.21 6.22 -10.21
N ILE A 134 -17.24 6.54 -8.91
CA ILE A 134 -16.06 6.40 -8.04
C ILE A 134 -15.87 4.93 -7.67
N GLU A 135 -16.96 4.21 -7.44
CA GLU A 135 -16.91 2.76 -7.20
C GLU A 135 -16.29 2.00 -8.39
N ILE A 136 -16.73 2.26 -9.61
CA ILE A 136 -16.14 1.73 -10.85
C ILE A 136 -14.65 2.09 -10.97
N TYR A 137 -14.27 3.30 -10.58
CA TYR A 137 -12.86 3.70 -10.58
C TYR A 137 -12.01 2.83 -9.65
N PHE A 138 -12.50 2.50 -8.45
CA PHE A 138 -11.74 1.66 -7.53
C PHE A 138 -11.77 0.18 -7.94
N LYS A 139 -12.94 -0.36 -8.26
CA LYS A 139 -13.10 -1.78 -8.56
C LYS A 139 -12.55 -2.13 -9.94
N ASP A 140 -13.06 -1.49 -10.99
CA ASP A 140 -12.78 -1.93 -12.36
C ASP A 140 -11.43 -1.40 -12.85
N ARG A 141 -11.11 -0.14 -12.54
CA ARG A 141 -9.88 0.50 -13.03
C ARG A 141 -8.65 0.20 -12.18
N LEU A 142 -8.81 0.15 -10.86
CA LEU A 142 -7.69 -0.11 -9.97
C LEU A 142 -7.65 -1.56 -9.47
N GLY A 143 -8.71 -2.34 -9.69
CA GLY A 143 -8.75 -3.76 -9.29
C GLY A 143 -8.91 -3.95 -7.80
N LEU A 144 -9.46 -2.98 -7.07
CA LEU A 144 -9.69 -3.11 -5.63
C LEU A 144 -10.84 -4.09 -5.38
N THR A 145 -10.65 -4.94 -4.38
CA THR A 145 -11.72 -5.79 -3.85
C THR A 145 -12.79 -4.95 -3.14
N ASP A 146 -13.95 -5.56 -2.86
CA ASP A 146 -15.01 -4.91 -2.08
C ASP A 146 -14.49 -4.46 -0.70
N ALA A 147 -13.79 -5.33 0.01
CA ALA A 147 -13.20 -5.00 1.32
C ALA A 147 -12.19 -3.84 1.26
N GLN A 148 -11.34 -3.79 0.23
CA GLN A 148 -10.40 -2.68 0.03
C GLN A 148 -11.15 -1.38 -0.29
N THR A 149 -12.20 -1.46 -1.10
CA THR A 149 -13.01 -0.29 -1.49
C THR A 149 -13.77 0.26 -0.28
N GLU A 150 -14.35 -0.61 0.55
CA GLU A 150 -14.98 -0.23 1.82
C GLU A 150 -13.98 0.40 2.79
N TYR A 151 -12.78 -0.16 2.92
CA TYR A 151 -11.71 0.42 3.74
C TYR A 151 -11.36 1.84 3.29
N VAL A 152 -11.15 2.03 2.00
CA VAL A 152 -10.85 3.32 1.37
C VAL A 152 -11.97 4.33 1.62
N MET A 153 -13.23 3.92 1.42
CA MET A 153 -14.41 4.76 1.69
C MET A 153 -14.50 5.17 3.17
N GLY A 154 -14.37 4.21 4.08
CA GLY A 154 -14.45 4.45 5.52
C GLY A 154 -13.34 5.38 6.01
N TYR A 155 -12.11 5.22 5.49
CA TYR A 155 -11.00 6.11 5.81
C TYR A 155 -11.25 7.53 5.30
N SER A 156 -11.70 7.68 4.05
CA SER A 156 -12.05 9.00 3.48
C SER A 156 -13.14 9.72 4.28
N ARG A 157 -14.17 9.01 4.75
CA ARG A 157 -15.21 9.59 5.63
C ARG A 157 -14.63 10.11 6.93
N ARG A 158 -13.72 9.37 7.57
CA ARG A 158 -13.07 9.81 8.81
C ARG A 158 -12.21 11.04 8.61
N ILE A 159 -11.52 11.16 7.46
CA ILE A 159 -10.79 12.38 7.12
C ILE A 159 -11.77 13.55 6.94
N ALA A 160 -12.88 13.35 6.22
CA ALA A 160 -13.87 14.39 6.00
C ALA A 160 -14.47 14.95 7.30
N ALA A 161 -14.67 14.09 8.31
CA ALA A 161 -15.24 14.45 9.60
C ALA A 161 -14.23 15.13 10.58
N ARG A 162 -12.93 15.14 10.28
CA ARG A 162 -11.91 15.76 11.16
C ARG A 162 -11.83 17.28 11.07
N ASP A 163 -12.42 17.85 10.03
CA ASP A 163 -12.30 19.27 9.66
C ASP A 163 -13.63 20.01 9.88
N GLN A 164 -14.47 19.50 10.80
CA GLN A 164 -15.73 20.10 11.26
C GLN A 164 -15.63 20.46 12.74
#